data_AF-E1Z748-F1
#
_entry.id   AF-E1Z748-F1
#
_cell.length_a   1.000
_cell.length_b   1.000
_cell.length_c   1.000
_cell.angle_alpha   90.00
_cell.angle_beta   90.00
_cell.angle_gamma   90.00
#
_symmetry.space_group_name_H-M   'P 1'
#
loop_
_entity.id
_entity.type
_entity.pdbx_description
1 polymer ?
#
loop_
_entity_poly.entity_id
_entity_poly.type
_entity_poly.pdbx_seq_one_letter_code
_entity_poly.pdbx_strand_id
1 'polypeptide(L)' 'MPSVPEKLQAAWEKVQPYAKTALHWGYIPAIIAVGMLYTEPRPSWGQLLGPM' A
#
# COMPACT_ATOMS: atom_id res chain seq x y z
N MET A 1 -27.44 -22.41 -5.33
CA MET A 1 -26.79 -21.09 -5.45
C MET A 1 -25.67 -21.05 -4.43
N PRO A 2 -24.46 -20.57 -4.76
CA PRO A 2 -23.36 -20.54 -3.81
C PRO A 2 -23.70 -19.64 -2.62
N SER A 3 -23.31 -20.08 -1.43
CA SER A 3 -23.57 -19.37 -0.17
C SER A 3 -22.82 -18.03 -0.13
N VAL A 4 -23.28 -17.06 0.66
CA VAL A 4 -22.58 -15.76 0.82
C VAL A 4 -21.10 -15.94 1.22
N PRO A 5 -20.74 -16.89 2.12
CA PRO A 5 -19.34 -17.21 2.44
C PRO A 5 -18.52 -17.67 1.22
N GLU A 6 -19.08 -18.53 0.36
CA GLU A 6 -18.40 -19.03 -0.84
C GLU A 6 -18.08 -17.91 -1.83
N LYS A 7 -18.96 -16.93 -1.98
CA LYS A 7 -18.73 -15.76 -2.85
C LYS A 7 -17.60 -14.87 -2.33
N LEU A 8 -17.55 -14.66 -1.01
CA LEU A 8 -16.51 -13.90 -0.34
C LEU A 8 -15.14 -14.59 -0.47
N GLN A 9 -15.11 -15.91 -0.30
CA GLN A 9 -13.89 -16.69 -0.44
C GLN A 9 -13.37 -16.68 -1.88
N ALA A 10 -14.25 -16.86 -2.87
CA ALA A 10 -13.87 -16.78 -4.28
C ALA A 10 -13.40 -15.38 -4.70
N ALA A 11 -13.96 -14.32 -4.12
CA ALA A 11 -13.49 -12.96 -4.34
C ALA A 11 -12.11 -12.74 -3.70
N TRP A 12 -11.92 -13.24 -2.48
CA TRP A 12 -10.64 -13.17 -1.77
C TRP A 12 -9.52 -13.89 -2.52
N GLU A 13 -9.75 -15.12 -2.99
CA GLU A 13 -8.77 -15.89 -3.76
C GLU A 13 -8.33 -15.17 -5.05
N LYS A 14 -9.24 -14.43 -5.69
CA LYS A 14 -8.90 -13.62 -6.87
C LYS A 14 -8.09 -12.38 -6.53
N VAL A 15 -8.38 -11.72 -5.41
CA VAL A 15 -7.78 -10.42 -5.04
C VAL A 15 -6.46 -10.60 -4.29
N GLN A 16 -6.32 -11.65 -3.48
CA GLN A 16 -5.14 -11.93 -2.65
C GLN A 16 -3.79 -11.84 -3.39
N PRO A 17 -3.59 -12.41 -4.60
CA PRO A 17 -2.29 -12.31 -5.28
C PRO A 17 -1.93 -10.87 -5.68
N TYR A 18 -2.92 -10.07 -6.07
CA TYR A 18 -2.73 -8.66 -6.39
C TYR A 18 -2.53 -7.83 -5.12
N ALA A 19 -3.32 -8.08 -4.07
CA ALA A 19 -3.21 -7.40 -2.79
C ALA A 19 -1.83 -7.60 -2.15
N LYS A 20 -1.29 -8.82 -2.20
CA LYS A 20 0.06 -9.11 -1.70
C LYS A 20 1.12 -8.27 -2.43
N THR A 21 1.05 -8.24 -3.76
CA THR A 21 2.01 -7.48 -4.59
C THR A 21 1.86 -5.98 -4.36
N ALA A 22 0.63 -5.47 -4.33
CA ALA A 22 0.33 -4.06 -4.10
C ALA A 22 0.79 -3.60 -2.72
N LEU A 23 0.58 -4.41 -1.67
CA LEU A 23 1.06 -4.08 -0.33
C LEU A 23 2.58 -4.10 -0.25
N HIS A 24 3.23 -5.13 -0.81
CA HIS A 24 4.69 -5.26 -0.73
C HIS A 24 5.42 -4.06 -1.35
N TRP A 25 4.95 -3.59 -2.51
CA TRP A 25 5.60 -2.47 -3.22
C TRP A 25 4.98 -1.12 -2.92
N GLY A 26 3.73 -1.06 -2.48
CA GLY A 26 2.99 0.19 -2.25
C GLY A 26 3.04 0.69 -0.81
N TYR A 27 3.29 -0.18 0.18
CA TYR A 27 3.22 0.21 1.59
C TYR A 27 4.24 1.32 1.95
N ILE A 28 5.52 1.10 1.66
CA ILE A 28 6.57 2.08 1.98
C ILE A 28 6.35 3.41 1.23
N PRO A 29 6.11 3.43 -0.10
CA PRO A 29 5.83 4.68 -0.81
C PRO A 29 4.61 5.43 -0.26
N ALA A 30 3.55 4.73 0.12
CA ALA A 30 2.36 5.35 0.69
C ALA A 30 2.66 6.02 2.03
N ILE A 31 3.41 5.35 2.91
CA ILE A 31 3.81 5.92 4.21
C ILE A 31 4.70 7.15 4.01
N ILE A 32 5.65 7.11 3.07
CA ILE A 32 6.50 8.26 2.75
C ILE A 32 5.64 9.44 2.27
N ALA A 33 4.73 9.20 1.33
CA ALA A 33 3.83 10.23 0.80
C ALA A 33 2.97 10.85 1.90
N VAL A 34 2.41 10.02 2.79
CA VAL A 34 1.64 10.51 3.96
C VAL A 34 2.53 11.37 4.85
N GLY A 35 3.74 10.92 5.21
CA GLY A 35 4.67 11.71 6.03
C GLY A 35 5.02 13.07 5.41
N MET A 36 5.24 13.13 4.10
CA MET A 36 5.50 14.36 3.35
C MET A 36 4.31 15.33 3.31
N LEU A 37 3.08 14.84 3.46
CA LEU A 37 1.89 15.69 3.52
C LEU A 37 1.76 16.41 4.87
N TYR A 38 2.29 15.82 5.95
CA TYR A 38 2.17 16.34 7.32
C TYR A 38 3.45 17.01 7.86
N THR A 39 4.51 17.14 7.05
CA THR A 39 5.79 17.74 7.47
C THR A 39 6.02 19.08 6.78
N GLU A 40 6.34 20.12 7.56
CA GLU A 40 6.74 21.45 7.06
C GLU A 40 8.12 21.87 7.61
N PRO A 41 9.06 22.30 6.75
CA PRO A 41 8.96 22.33 5.28
C PRO A 41 8.93 20.92 4.68
N ARG A 42 8.25 20.74 3.54
CA ARG A 42 8.17 19.44 2.87
C ARG A 42 9.58 19.03 2.40
N PRO A 43 10.09 17.85 2.79
CA PRO A 43 11.41 17.40 2.41
C PRO A 43 11.46 17.04 0.91
N SER A 44 12.61 17.24 0.29
CA SER A 44 12.89 16.75 -1.07
C SER A 44 13.19 15.25 -1.05
N TRP A 45 13.10 14.58 -2.21
CA TRP A 45 13.44 13.16 -2.33
C TRP A 45 14.87 12.84 -1.90
N GLY A 46 15.82 13.76 -2.13
CA GLY A 46 17.21 13.61 -1.70
C GLY A 46 17.37 13.62 -0.18
N GLN A 47 16.57 14.41 0.54
CA GLN A 47 16.57 14.44 2.01
C GLN A 47 15.84 13.24 2.62
N LEU A 48 14.88 12.65 1.90
CA LEU A 48 14.11 11.49 2.38
C LEU A 48 14.86 10.16 2.20
N LEU A 49 15.58 10.01 1.09
CA LEU A 49 16.22 8.76 0.70
C LEU A 49 17.74 8.82 0.78
N GLY A 50 18.30 10.03 0.93
CA GLY A 50 19.72 10.24 1.12
C GLY A 50 20.14 9.96 2.58
N PRO A 51 21.42 9.66 2.81
CA PRO A 51 21.95 9.42 4.14
C PRO A 51 22.13 10.71 4.99
N MET A 52 21.72 11.88 4.47
CA MET A 52 22.04 13.21 5.00
C MET A 52 20.80 14.11 5.03
#